data_AF-A0A2D0K670-F1
#
_entry.id   AF-A0A2D0K670-F1
#
_cell.length_a   1.000
_cell.length_b   1.000
_cell.length_c   1.000
_cell.angle_alpha   90.00
_cell.angle_beta   90.00
_cell.angle_gamma   90.00
#
_symmetry.space_group_name_H-M   'P 1'
#
loop_
_entity.id
_entity.type
_entity.pdbx_description
1 polymer ?
#
loop_
_entity_poly.entity_id
_entity_poly.type
_entity_poly.pdbx_seq_one_letter_code
_entity_poly.pdbx_strand_id
1 'polypeptide(L)'
;MKLKKLKKELDALKLMEKDPDVVGYVLFNTRNRRFVTLDDNEFGMVMYADDIEEAYLAPSRFAALMDIDFLPEPDKFETAAVPVVDNPLFGLMLKDPI
;
A
#
# COMPACT_ATOMS: atom_id res chain seq x y z
N MET A 1 1.38 -29.65 3.16
CA MET A 1 1.87 -29.32 1.79
C MET A 1 1.33 -28.00 1.22
N LYS A 2 0.06 -27.62 1.46
CA LYS A 2 -0.56 -26.42 0.84
C LYS A 2 0.14 -25.08 1.17
N LEU A 3 0.50 -24.83 2.43
CA LEU A 3 1.10 -23.55 2.86
C LEU A 3 2.46 -23.26 2.19
N LYS A 4 3.32 -24.27 2.04
CA LYS A 4 4.63 -24.12 1.38
C LYS A 4 4.48 -23.78 -0.11
N LYS A 5 3.44 -24.31 -0.77
CA LYS A 5 3.13 -24.01 -2.17
C LYS A 5 2.63 -22.57 -2.32
N LEU A 6 1.69 -22.16 -1.47
CA LEU A 6 1.15 -20.80 -1.46
C LEU A 6 2.25 -19.75 -1.23
N LYS A 7 3.14 -19.98 -0.26
CA LYS A 7 4.29 -19.08 -0.04
C LYS A 7 5.19 -18.95 -1.26
N LYS A 8 5.45 -20.06 -1.98
CA LYS A 8 6.24 -20.01 -3.23
C LYS A 8 5.52 -19.25 -4.34
N GLU A 9 4.20 -19.37 -4.44
CA GLU A 9 3.39 -18.64 -5.41
C GLU A 9 3.38 -17.13 -5.10
N LEU A 10 3.18 -16.74 -3.84
CA LEU A 10 3.29 -15.34 -3.39
C LEU A 10 4.70 -14.77 -3.63
N ASP A 11 5.74 -15.59 -3.44
CA ASP A 11 7.12 -15.20 -3.72
C ASP A 11 7.35 -14.94 -5.21
N ALA A 12 6.88 -15.86 -6.06
CA ALA A 12 7.00 -15.75 -7.51
C ALA A 12 6.27 -14.52 -8.06
N LEU A 13 5.14 -14.15 -7.42
CA LEU A 13 4.37 -12.95 -7.73
C LEU A 13 4.95 -11.68 -7.10
N LYS A 14 6.07 -11.76 -6.36
CA LYS A 14 6.70 -10.64 -5.64
C LYS A 14 5.73 -9.93 -4.69
N LEU A 15 4.86 -10.71 -4.06
CA LEU A 15 3.85 -10.24 -3.10
C LEU A 15 4.30 -10.39 -1.65
N MET A 16 5.36 -11.18 -1.43
CA MET A 16 6.08 -11.18 -0.15
C MET A 16 7.14 -10.09 -0.18
N GLU A 17 7.07 -9.19 0.81
CA GLU A 17 8.16 -8.28 1.11
C GLU A 17 9.36 -9.09 1.62
N LYS A 18 10.54 -8.78 1.09
CA LYS A 18 11.80 -9.44 1.43
C LYS A 18 12.76 -8.50 2.14
N ASP A 19 12.54 -7.21 2.00
CA ASP A 19 13.35 -6.19 2.64
C ASP A 19 12.91 -6.01 4.10
N PRO A 20 13.81 -6.25 5.07
CA PRO A 20 13.49 -6.09 6.48
C PRO A 20 13.24 -4.65 6.91
N ASP A 21 13.66 -3.67 6.11
CA ASP A 21 13.51 -2.24 6.43
C ASP A 21 12.10 -1.72 6.04
N VAL A 22 11.36 -2.48 5.23
CA VAL A 22 9.99 -2.11 4.85
C VAL A 22 9.04 -2.42 6.00
N VAL A 23 8.41 -1.38 6.51
CA VAL A 23 7.46 -1.46 7.64
C VAL A 23 6.01 -1.65 7.18
N GLY A 24 5.72 -1.39 5.90
CA GLY A 24 4.39 -1.58 5.32
C GLY A 24 4.28 -1.03 3.91
N TYR A 25 3.03 -0.92 3.44
CA TYR A 25 2.69 -0.42 2.11
C TYR A 25 1.58 0.61 2.21
N VAL A 26 1.78 1.78 1.61
CA VAL A 26 0.72 2.79 1.46
C VAL A 26 0.09 2.69 0.09
N LEU A 27 -1.14 3.18 0.01
CA LEU A 27 -1.89 3.29 -1.23
C LEU A 27 -1.73 4.71 -1.77
N PHE A 28 -1.00 4.86 -2.87
CA PHE A 28 -0.70 6.16 -3.47
C PHE A 28 -1.43 6.33 -4.79
N ASN A 29 -2.38 7.27 -4.84
CA ASN A 29 -3.04 7.62 -6.09
C ASN A 29 -2.08 8.46 -6.95
N THR A 30 -1.69 7.89 -8.07
CA THR A 30 -0.67 8.42 -8.98
C THR A 30 -1.17 9.60 -9.82
N ARG A 31 -2.49 9.75 -9.99
CA ARG A 31 -3.09 10.85 -10.75
C ARG A 31 -3.21 12.12 -9.92
N ASN A 32 -3.77 12.00 -8.72
CA ASN A 32 -3.96 13.15 -7.82
C ASN A 32 -2.75 13.40 -6.91
N ARG A 33 -1.81 12.44 -6.85
CA ARG A 33 -0.56 12.47 -6.06
C ARG A 33 -0.80 12.55 -4.55
N ARG A 34 -1.76 11.78 -4.05
CA ARG A 34 -2.12 11.72 -2.63
C ARG A 34 -2.18 10.30 -2.09
N PHE A 35 -2.08 10.18 -0.78
CA PHE A 35 -2.23 8.92 -0.07
C PHE A 35 -3.69 8.64 0.20
N VAL A 36 -4.12 7.39 0.01
CA VAL A 36 -5.47 6.93 0.39
C VAL A 36 -5.47 6.63 1.89
N THR A 37 -6.52 7.07 2.58
CA THR A 37 -6.69 6.81 4.02
C THR A 37 -7.58 5.60 4.32
N LEU A 38 -8.31 5.09 3.30
CA LEU A 38 -9.37 4.07 3.40
C LEU A 38 -10.54 4.42 4.33
N ASP A 39 -10.54 5.61 4.93
CA ASP A 39 -11.74 6.15 5.54
C ASP A 39 -12.72 6.53 4.42
N ASP A 40 -13.96 6.09 4.58
CA ASP A 40 -15.05 6.57 3.76
C ASP A 40 -15.50 7.93 4.29
N ASN A 41 -15.67 8.90 3.39
CA ASN A 41 -16.40 10.11 3.76
C ASN A 41 -17.91 9.80 3.90
N GLU A 42 -18.70 10.80 4.32
CA GLU A 42 -20.17 10.66 4.49
C GLU A 42 -20.92 10.23 3.21
N PHE A 43 -20.25 10.24 2.05
CA PHE A 43 -20.78 9.86 0.75
C PHE A 43 -20.22 8.53 0.21
N GLY A 44 -19.43 7.79 0.99
CA GLY A 44 -18.80 6.53 0.58
C GLY A 44 -17.73 6.71 -0.49
N MET A 45 -17.10 7.90 -0.54
CA MET A 45 -15.99 8.19 -1.45
C MET A 45 -14.66 8.06 -0.70
N VAL A 46 -13.64 7.65 -1.44
CA VAL A 46 -12.27 7.54 -0.96
C VAL A 46 -11.78 8.89 -0.42
N MET A 47 -11.28 8.87 0.80
CA MET A 47 -10.56 10.01 1.38
C MET A 47 -9.06 9.92 1.09
N TYR A 48 -8.43 11.09 0.95
CA TYR A 48 -7.00 11.20 0.71
C TYR A 48 -6.35 12.16 1.69
N ALA A 49 -5.10 11.86 2.02
CA ALA A 49 -4.19 12.71 2.75
C ALA A 49 -3.02 13.15 1.88
N ASP A 50 -2.52 14.36 2.14
CA ASP A 50 -1.26 14.84 1.55
C ASP A 50 -0.04 14.36 2.36
N ASP A 51 -0.24 13.98 3.62
CA ASP A 51 0.79 13.44 4.53
C ASP A 51 0.73 11.89 4.58
N ILE A 52 1.90 11.27 4.58
CA ILE A 52 2.06 9.81 4.68
C ILE A 52 1.71 9.30 6.08
N GLU A 53 1.85 10.12 7.11
CA GLU A 53 1.50 9.75 8.49
C GLU A 53 -0.01 9.58 8.70
N GLU A 54 -0.82 10.18 7.82
CA GLU A 54 -2.28 10.04 7.80
C GLU A 54 -2.75 8.96 6.81
N ALA A 55 -1.81 8.35 6.07
CA ALA A 55 -2.14 7.34 5.07
C ALA A 55 -2.56 6.01 5.70
N TYR A 56 -3.38 5.27 4.97
CA TYR A 56 -3.58 3.86 5.29
C TYR A 56 -2.28 3.08 5.07
N LEU A 57 -1.84 2.36 6.09
CA LEU A 57 -0.65 1.52 6.06
C LEU A 57 -1.03 0.04 6.09
N ALA A 58 -0.94 -0.62 4.94
CA ALA A 58 -1.15 -2.04 4.82
C ALA A 58 0.06 -2.83 5.35
N PRO A 59 -0.15 -3.95 6.08
CA PRO A 59 0.95 -4.74 6.65
C PRO A 59 1.74 -5.56 5.61
N SER A 60 1.26 -5.64 4.37
CA SER A 60 1.96 -6.34 3.29
C SER A 60 1.50 -5.84 1.92
N ARG A 61 2.32 -6.07 0.89
CA ARG A 61 1.95 -5.78 -0.50
C ARG A 61 0.68 -6.49 -0.94
N PHE A 62 0.52 -7.74 -0.51
CA PHE A 62 -0.68 -8.51 -0.82
C PHE A 62 -1.94 -7.87 -0.23
N ALA A 63 -1.89 -7.45 1.04
CA ALA A 63 -3.00 -6.73 1.67
C ALA A 63 -3.30 -5.43 0.91
N ALA A 64 -2.27 -4.61 0.62
CA ALA A 64 -2.44 -3.38 -0.14
C ALA A 64 -3.12 -3.60 -1.50
N LEU A 65 -2.74 -4.64 -2.25
CA LEU A 65 -3.37 -4.96 -3.54
C LEU A 65 -4.82 -5.42 -3.39
N MET A 66 -5.14 -6.20 -2.34
CA MET A 66 -6.51 -6.55 -2.03
C MET A 66 -7.35 -5.31 -1.72
N ASP A 67 -6.79 -4.35 -0.97
CA ASP A 67 -7.47 -3.12 -0.61
C ASP A 67 -7.69 -2.20 -1.83
N ILE A 68 -6.71 -2.11 -2.74
CA ILE A 68 -6.86 -1.41 -4.03
C ILE A 68 -8.03 -1.98 -4.83
N ASP A 69 -8.20 -3.31 -4.81
CA ASP A 69 -9.25 -3.97 -5.58
C ASP A 69 -10.68 -3.58 -5.14
N PHE A 70 -10.83 -3.05 -3.91
CA PHE A 70 -12.10 -2.55 -3.36
C PHE A 70 -12.33 -1.05 -3.59
N LEU A 71 -11.34 -0.30 -4.08
CA LEU A 71 -11.53 1.10 -4.40
C LEU A 71 -12.52 1.28 -5.56
N PRO A 72 -13.34 2.34 -5.55
CA PRO A 72 -14.19 2.68 -6.69
C PRO A 72 -13.33 3.02 -7.93
N GLU A 73 -13.93 2.93 -9.11
CA GLU A 73 -13.30 3.45 -10.33
C GLU A 73 -13.45 4.98 -10.36
N PRO A 74 -12.38 5.74 -10.71
CA PRO A 74 -11.13 5.28 -11.34
C PRO A 74 -10.00 4.93 -10.35
N ASP A 75 -10.17 5.17 -9.05
CA ASP A 75 -9.11 5.08 -8.04
C ASP A 75 -8.41 3.73 -8.01
N LYS A 76 -9.16 2.64 -8.19
CA LYS A 76 -8.64 1.29 -8.32
C LYS A 76 -7.50 1.17 -9.35
N PHE A 77 -7.61 1.85 -10.48
CA PHE A 77 -6.62 1.78 -11.56
C PHE A 77 -5.52 2.84 -11.46
N GLU A 78 -5.77 3.89 -10.68
CA GLU A 78 -4.85 5.01 -10.51
C GLU A 78 -4.03 4.91 -9.22
N THR A 79 -4.31 3.93 -8.36
CA THR A 79 -3.64 3.71 -7.09
C THR A 79 -2.58 2.61 -7.17
N ALA A 80 -1.39 2.91 -6.63
CA ALA A 80 -0.29 1.96 -6.52
C ALA A 80 -0.01 1.64 -5.04
N ALA A 81 0.32 0.37 -4.77
CA ALA A 81 0.87 -0.04 -3.48
C ALA A 81 2.37 0.29 -3.45
N VAL A 82 2.77 1.23 -2.59
CA VAL A 82 4.14 1.72 -2.50
C VAL A 82 4.75 1.30 -1.15
N PRO A 83 5.92 0.66 -1.12
CA PRO A 83 6.57 0.26 0.13
C PRO A 83 7.01 1.49 0.94
N VAL A 84 6.92 1.38 2.26
CA VAL A 84 7.26 2.41 3.23
C VAL A 84 8.34 1.89 4.17
N VAL A 85 9.28 2.77 4.51
CA VAL A 85 10.33 2.56 5.52
C VAL A 85 10.13 3.55 6.66
N ASP A 86 10.51 3.15 7.88
CA ASP A 86 10.55 4.06 9.03
C ASP A 86 11.95 4.66 9.16
N ASN A 87 12.05 5.98 8.98
CA ASN A 87 13.28 6.72 9.13
C ASN A 87 13.34 7.41 10.52
N PRO A 88 14.35 7.13 11.36
CA PRO A 88 14.42 7.71 12.71
C PRO A 88 14.43 9.24 12.79
N LEU A 89 14.80 9.94 11.71
CA LEU A 89 14.87 11.41 11.67
C LEU A 89 13.67 12.06 10.98
N PHE A 90 13.00 11.33 10.08
CA PHE A 90 12.00 11.89 9.18
C PHE A 90 10.63 11.19 9.26
N GLY A 91 10.49 10.17 10.12
CA GLY A 91 9.27 9.38 10.23
C GLY A 91 9.09 8.44 9.04
N LEU A 92 7.84 8.17 8.67
CA LEU A 92 7.53 7.31 7.55
C LEU A 92 7.97 7.94 6.24
N MET A 93 8.65 7.17 5.40
CA MET A 93 9.09 7.60 4.08
C MET A 93 8.76 6.53 3.04
N LEU A 94 8.43 6.97 1.83
CA LEU A 94 8.38 6.07 0.69
C LEU A 94 9.77 5.48 0.46
N LYS A 95 9.82 4.16 0.28
CA LYS A 95 11.06 3.52 -0.11
C LYS A 95 11.35 3.88 -1.57
N ASP A 96 12.56 4.38 -1.82
CA ASP A 96 13.00 4.70 -3.16
C ASP A 96 12.82 3.48 -4.09
N PRO A 97 12.27 3.68 -5.31
CA PRO A 97 12.27 2.63 -6.31
C PRO A 97 13.72 2.32 -6.70
N ILE A 98 14.20 1.13 -6.35
CA ILE A 98 15.45 0.57 -6.88
C ILE A 98 15.27 0.24 -8.36
#